data_AF-A0A7W0LA38-F1
#
_entry.id   AF-A0A7W0LA38-F1
#
_cell.length_a   1.000
_cell.length_b   1.000
_cell.length_c   1.000
_cell.angle_alpha   90.00
_cell.angle_beta   90.00
_cell.angle_gamma   90.00
#
_symmetry.space_group_name_H-M   'P 1'
#
loop_
_entity.id
_entity.type
_entity.pdbx_description
1 polymer ?
#
loop_
_entity_poly.entity_id
_entity_poly.type
_entity_poly.pdbx_seq_one_letter_code
_entity_poly.pdbx_strand_id
1 'polypeptide(L)'
;MALLAGSAIAFFALPGLAAAGDPLEIALVGFRACSGATTPKITQVAQYPTQPPQIASFPTDVDIVSMSIGGNDIGFPDFAQACVLRQGCGGPTMLNATLAKINGQLPGRLADTYASLRAAAGPTTEVFVLGYPQIVGAVRQGGGCSYLTGQERPIIRDVVAQLNGVISQASAAAGFTYLDATTAGSPFLGHELCTRGSYFTNISSAFPFHPNLNGQGAYQDLLTRALRLAGFLAG
;
A
#
# COMPACT_ATOMS: atom_id res chain seq x y z
N MET A 1 5.66 -13.18 -9.29
CA MET A 1 5.73 -12.23 -8.16
C MET A 1 4.36 -12.14 -7.50
N ALA A 2 4.21 -12.62 -6.25
CA ALA A 2 2.94 -12.57 -5.53
C ALA A 2 3.00 -11.42 -4.52
N LEU A 3 2.44 -10.27 -4.87
CA LEU A 3 2.23 -9.18 -3.94
C LEU A 3 0.99 -9.52 -3.09
N LEU A 4 1.17 -9.55 -1.77
CA LEU A 4 0.09 -9.63 -0.80
C LEU A 4 -0.24 -8.20 -0.40
N ALA A 5 -1.49 -7.80 -0.54
CA ALA A 5 -1.95 -6.53 -0.01
C ALA A 5 -1.85 -6.53 1.53
N GLY A 6 -1.35 -5.42 2.07
CA GLY A 6 -1.07 -5.26 3.50
C GLY A 6 0.42 -5.36 3.81
N SER A 7 1.08 -4.21 3.83
CA SER A 7 2.40 -4.01 4.43
C SER A 7 3.55 -4.76 3.76
N ALA A 8 3.70 -4.57 2.45
CA ALA A 8 4.86 -5.08 1.73
C ALA A 8 6.09 -4.20 1.94
N ILE A 9 7.22 -4.81 2.29
CA ILE A 9 8.53 -4.32 1.82
C ILE A 9 9.10 -5.39 0.90
N ALA A 10 9.34 -5.02 -0.35
CA ALA A 10 10.08 -5.82 -1.30
C ALA A 10 11.40 -5.11 -1.64
N PHE A 11 12.49 -5.87 -1.57
CA PHE A 11 13.84 -5.43 -1.86
C PHE A 11 14.29 -6.03 -3.17
N PHE A 12 14.76 -5.18 -4.06
CA PHE A 12 15.32 -5.61 -5.33
C PHE A 12 16.76 -5.12 -5.47
N ALA A 13 17.60 -5.98 -6.04
CA ALA A 13 18.94 -5.62 -6.47
C ALA A 13 19.04 -5.69 -7.99
N LEU A 14 19.99 -4.97 -8.55
CA LEU A 14 20.31 -4.93 -9.97
C LEU A 14 21.68 -5.59 -10.20
N PRO A 15 21.70 -6.83 -10.68
CA PRO A 15 22.85 -7.37 -11.37
C PRO A 15 22.56 -7.51 -12.87
N GLY A 16 23.42 -6.90 -13.71
CA GLY A 16 23.41 -7.11 -15.16
C GLY A 16 23.45 -8.60 -15.51
N LEU A 17 22.42 -9.03 -16.24
CA LEU A 17 22.13 -10.36 -16.82
C LEU A 17 22.58 -11.60 -16.02
N ALA A 18 21.60 -12.39 -15.55
CA ALA A 18 21.43 -13.78 -16.01
C ALA A 18 20.25 -14.48 -15.31
N ALA A 19 19.05 -14.37 -15.87
CA ALA A 19 18.13 -15.49 -15.98
C ALA A 19 17.09 -15.16 -17.05
N ALA A 20 17.21 -15.81 -18.22
CA ALA A 20 16.30 -15.64 -19.33
C ALA A 20 14.85 -15.90 -18.89
N GLY A 21 14.00 -14.87 -18.96
CA GLY A 21 12.55 -15.04 -18.82
C GLY A 21 11.80 -13.97 -18.04
N ASP A 22 12.48 -13.06 -17.32
CA ASP A 22 11.83 -11.90 -16.71
C ASP A 22 12.02 -10.66 -17.61
N PRO A 23 10.96 -9.99 -18.08
CA PRO A 23 11.07 -8.75 -18.87
C PRO A 23 11.61 -7.56 -18.05
N LEU A 24 11.88 -7.75 -16.75
CA LEU A 24 12.48 -6.79 -15.84
C LEU A 24 13.85 -7.36 -15.42
N GLU A 25 14.96 -6.67 -15.72
CA GLU A 25 16.31 -7.03 -15.26
C GLU A 25 16.49 -6.72 -13.76
N ILE A 26 15.55 -7.17 -12.93
CA ILE A 26 15.45 -6.82 -11.51
C ILE A 26 15.36 -8.12 -10.70
N ALA A 27 16.35 -8.38 -9.85
CA ALA A 27 16.36 -9.55 -8.99
C ALA A 27 15.70 -9.24 -7.65
N LEU A 28 14.67 -10.01 -7.27
CA LEU A 28 14.11 -9.96 -5.92
C LEU A 28 15.08 -10.61 -4.93
N VAL A 29 15.74 -9.79 -4.12
CA VAL A 29 16.72 -10.26 -3.11
C VAL A 29 16.12 -10.37 -1.70
N GLY A 30 14.94 -9.80 -1.50
CA GLY A 30 14.22 -9.97 -0.25
C GLY A 30 12.76 -9.62 -0.35
N PHE A 31 11.92 -10.46 0.26
CA PHE A 31 10.51 -10.19 0.48
C PHE A 31 10.24 -10.31 1.98
N ARG A 32 9.84 -9.20 2.61
CA ARG A 32 9.56 -9.13 4.06
C ARG A 32 8.15 -8.65 4.37
N ALA A 33 7.36 -8.42 3.32
CA ALA A 33 5.94 -8.12 3.39
C ALA A 33 5.20 -9.04 4.36
N CYS A 34 4.34 -8.47 5.19
CA CYS A 34 3.54 -9.27 6.10
C CYS A 34 2.18 -8.64 6.39
N SER A 35 1.13 -9.43 6.18
CA SER A 35 -0.25 -9.03 6.43
C SER A 35 -0.43 -8.51 7.86
N GLY A 36 -1.16 -7.40 7.99
CA GLY A 36 -1.45 -6.76 9.27
C GLY A 36 -0.29 -5.96 9.88
N ALA A 37 0.88 -5.85 9.25
CA ALA A 37 1.98 -5.08 9.83
C ALA A 37 1.65 -3.58 9.94
N THR A 38 1.99 -2.99 11.08
CA THR A 38 1.99 -1.55 11.35
C THR A 38 3.40 -0.99 11.24
N THR A 39 3.58 0.33 11.30
CA THR A 39 4.93 0.93 11.19
C THR A 39 5.94 0.37 12.21
N PRO A 40 5.62 0.07 13.49
CA PRO A 40 6.59 -0.53 14.40
C PRO A 40 7.01 -1.95 14.00
N LYS A 41 6.20 -2.65 13.19
CA LYS A 41 6.54 -3.98 12.67
C LYS A 41 7.62 -3.94 11.59
N ILE A 42 7.84 -2.76 11.02
CA ILE A 42 8.96 -2.53 10.11
C ILE A 42 10.26 -2.42 10.90
N THR A 43 10.26 -1.65 11.99
CA THR A 43 11.48 -1.13 12.62
C THR A 43 11.84 -1.77 13.95
N GLN A 44 10.86 -2.14 14.77
CA GLN A 44 11.08 -2.36 16.21
C GLN A 44 10.52 -3.69 16.73
N VAL A 45 9.34 -4.11 16.26
CA VAL A 45 8.58 -5.20 16.86
C VAL A 45 8.44 -6.34 15.86
N ALA A 46 8.74 -7.56 16.28
CA ALA A 46 8.50 -8.75 15.47
C ALA A 46 7.00 -8.90 15.13
N GLN A 47 6.67 -9.27 13.90
CA GLN A 47 5.27 -9.56 13.53
C GLN A 47 4.80 -10.86 14.21
N TYR A 48 5.65 -11.88 14.17
CA TYR A 48 5.48 -13.19 14.80
C TYR A 48 6.79 -13.60 15.46
N PRO A 49 6.82 -14.60 16.36
CA PRO A 49 8.07 -15.08 16.97
C PRO A 49 9.16 -15.43 15.95
N THR A 50 8.77 -15.92 14.76
CA THR A 50 9.68 -16.29 13.66
C THR A 50 9.83 -15.20 12.59
N GLN A 51 9.17 -14.06 12.76
CA GLN A 51 9.16 -12.96 11.80
C GLN A 51 9.65 -11.68 12.50
N PRO A 52 10.98 -11.44 12.53
CA PRO A 52 11.55 -10.26 13.17
C PRO A 52 11.08 -8.95 12.49
N PRO A 53 11.40 -7.77 13.03
CA PRO A 53 11.14 -6.51 12.34
C PRO A 53 11.64 -6.56 10.90
N GLN A 54 10.87 -6.03 9.94
CA GLN A 54 11.15 -6.24 8.52
C GLN A 54 12.54 -5.74 8.07
N ILE A 55 13.09 -4.71 8.73
CA ILE A 55 14.44 -4.19 8.44
C ILE A 55 15.57 -4.91 9.19
N ALA A 56 15.28 -5.82 10.12
CA ALA A 56 16.28 -6.45 10.98
C ALA A 56 17.31 -7.30 10.20
N SER A 57 16.99 -7.70 8.97
CA SER A 57 17.91 -8.39 8.05
C SER A 57 17.75 -7.80 6.66
N PHE A 58 18.02 -6.50 6.57
CA PHE A 58 18.10 -5.77 5.32
C PHE A 58 19.25 -6.35 4.47
N PRO A 59 19.01 -6.81 3.22
CA PRO A 59 20.07 -7.33 2.36
C PRO A 59 21.14 -6.27 2.07
N THR A 60 22.39 -6.66 1.85
CA THR A 60 23.41 -5.73 1.34
C THR A 60 23.14 -5.42 -0.14
N ASP A 61 23.56 -4.24 -0.60
CA ASP A 61 23.54 -3.83 -2.01
C ASP A 61 22.14 -3.91 -2.66
N VAL A 62 21.17 -3.20 -2.06
CA VAL A 62 19.80 -3.07 -2.59
C VAL A 62 19.67 -1.75 -3.33
N ASP A 63 19.33 -1.80 -4.61
CA ASP A 63 19.11 -0.61 -5.44
C ASP A 63 17.70 -0.05 -5.29
N ILE A 64 16.71 -0.93 -5.08
CA ILE A 64 15.30 -0.56 -5.06
C ILE A 64 14.60 -1.18 -3.85
N VAL A 65 13.90 -0.34 -3.09
CA VAL A 65 12.87 -0.79 -2.14
C VAL A 65 11.51 -0.36 -2.67
N SER A 66 10.54 -1.26 -2.62
CA SER A 66 9.13 -0.89 -2.76
C SER A 66 8.37 -1.21 -1.49
N MET A 67 7.51 -0.29 -1.04
CA MET A 67 6.73 -0.53 0.17
C MET A 67 5.35 0.13 0.22
N SER A 68 4.45 -0.42 1.02
CA SER A 68 3.21 0.23 1.46
C SER A 68 3.08 0.05 2.96
N ILE A 69 2.72 1.09 3.74
CA ILE A 69 2.51 0.95 5.19
C ILE A 69 1.50 2.00 5.70
N GLY A 70 1.06 1.92 6.95
CA GLY A 70 0.21 2.95 7.58
C GLY A 70 -1.30 2.66 7.62
N GLY A 71 -1.83 1.80 6.74
CA GLY A 71 -3.27 1.46 6.76
C GLY A 71 -3.70 0.76 8.05
N ASN A 72 -2.87 -0.16 8.56
CA ASN A 72 -3.13 -0.84 9.82
C ASN A 72 -2.95 0.08 11.04
N ASP A 73 -2.02 1.05 10.96
CA ASP A 73 -1.75 2.00 12.05
C ASP A 73 -2.99 2.84 12.39
N ILE A 74 -3.80 3.16 11.39
CA ILE A 74 -5.01 3.96 11.54
C ILE A 74 -6.25 3.10 11.87
N GLY A 75 -6.12 1.76 11.90
CA GLY A 75 -7.23 0.84 12.06
C GLY A 75 -8.16 0.79 10.85
N PHE A 76 -7.62 0.96 9.63
CA PHE A 76 -8.42 0.96 8.41
C PHE A 76 -9.23 -0.33 8.20
N PRO A 77 -8.72 -1.55 8.49
CA PRO A 77 -9.52 -2.76 8.33
C PRO A 77 -10.82 -2.74 9.14
N ASP A 78 -10.75 -2.34 10.41
CA ASP A 78 -11.92 -2.24 11.30
C ASP A 78 -12.89 -1.16 10.82
N PHE A 79 -12.37 -0.02 10.36
CA PHE A 79 -13.16 1.07 9.79
C PHE A 79 -13.89 0.63 8.51
N ALA A 80 -13.18 -0.01 7.58
CA ALA A 80 -13.74 -0.51 6.34
C ALA A 80 -14.80 -1.59 6.60
N GLN A 81 -14.54 -2.50 7.53
CA GLN A 81 -15.52 -3.51 7.94
C GLN A 81 -16.76 -2.85 8.55
N ALA A 82 -16.60 -1.83 9.41
CA ALA A 82 -17.72 -1.08 9.96
C ALA A 82 -18.55 -0.41 8.87
N CYS A 83 -17.94 0.17 7.83
CA CYS A 83 -18.67 0.75 6.70
C CYS A 83 -19.54 -0.24 5.94
N VAL A 84 -19.15 -1.52 5.91
CA VAL A 84 -19.94 -2.50 5.18
C VAL A 84 -20.98 -3.21 6.06
N LEU A 85 -20.68 -3.40 7.34
CA LEU A 85 -21.59 -4.10 8.27
C LEU A 85 -22.57 -3.17 8.98
N ARG A 86 -22.26 -1.88 9.10
CA ARG A 86 -23.02 -0.92 9.90
C ARG A 86 -23.24 0.35 9.08
N GLN A 87 -24.50 0.79 9.01
CA GLN A 87 -24.85 2.06 8.39
C GLN A 87 -24.01 3.20 8.98
N GLY A 88 -23.46 4.04 8.11
CA GLY A 88 -22.65 5.20 8.51
C GLY A 88 -21.26 4.86 9.07
N CYS A 89 -20.65 3.74 8.68
CA CYS A 89 -19.24 3.44 9.03
C CYS A 89 -18.93 3.36 10.53
N GLY A 90 -19.89 2.90 11.33
CA GLY A 90 -19.74 2.87 12.79
C GLY A 90 -19.93 4.22 13.48
N GLY A 91 -20.31 5.27 12.73
CA GLY A 91 -20.67 6.58 13.24
C GLY A 91 -19.49 7.56 13.39
N PRO A 92 -19.77 8.81 13.79
CA PRO A 92 -18.78 9.89 13.84
C PRO A 92 -17.62 9.60 14.80
N THR A 93 -17.85 8.86 15.88
CA THR A 93 -16.78 8.49 16.83
C THR A 93 -15.69 7.67 16.18
N MET A 94 -16.06 6.66 15.37
CA MET A 94 -15.08 5.80 14.70
C MET A 94 -14.33 6.57 13.62
N LEU A 95 -15.05 7.36 12.80
CA LEU A 95 -14.43 8.24 11.81
C LEU A 95 -13.42 9.20 12.46
N ASN A 96 -13.83 9.91 13.50
CA ASN A 96 -12.96 10.86 14.21
C ASN A 96 -11.73 10.19 14.81
N ALA A 97 -11.87 8.98 15.35
CA ALA A 97 -10.74 8.21 15.86
C ALA A 97 -9.76 7.81 14.75
N THR A 98 -10.26 7.37 13.58
CA THR A 98 -9.43 7.06 12.42
C THR A 98 -8.72 8.31 11.89
N LEU A 99 -9.43 9.43 11.74
CA LEU A 99 -8.84 10.70 11.30
C LEU A 99 -7.83 11.26 12.30
N ALA A 100 -8.06 11.10 13.60
CA ALA A 100 -7.11 11.50 14.64
C ALA A 100 -5.81 10.68 14.56
N LYS A 101 -5.88 9.38 14.22
CA LYS A 101 -4.68 8.57 13.97
C LYS A 101 -3.96 9.00 12.70
N ILE A 102 -4.68 9.26 11.60
CA ILE A 102 -4.10 9.74 10.34
C ILE A 102 -3.36 11.06 10.56
N ASN A 103 -3.99 12.04 11.19
CA ASN A 103 -3.45 13.40 11.26
C ASN A 103 -2.55 13.62 12.49
N GLY A 104 -2.76 12.89 13.58
CA GLY A 104 -2.08 13.12 14.86
C GLY A 104 -0.99 12.10 15.22
N GLN A 105 -0.96 10.91 14.60
CA GLN A 105 -0.01 9.85 14.98
C GLN A 105 0.81 9.36 13.80
N LEU A 106 0.16 9.13 12.65
CA LEU A 106 0.78 8.53 11.49
C LEU A 106 1.97 9.34 10.93
N PRO A 107 1.98 10.69 10.90
CA PRO A 107 3.09 11.44 10.31
C PRO A 107 4.42 11.16 11.02
N GLY A 108 4.44 11.20 12.36
CA GLY A 108 5.64 10.88 13.15
C GLY A 108 6.06 9.42 12.98
N ARG A 109 5.10 8.49 12.99
CA ARG A 109 5.37 7.07 12.78
C ARG A 109 5.99 6.77 11.41
N LEU A 110 5.52 7.44 10.35
CA LEU A 110 6.09 7.29 9.01
C LEU A 110 7.48 7.92 8.95
N ALA A 111 7.67 9.10 9.55
CA ALA A 111 8.99 9.73 9.62
C ALA A 111 10.03 8.82 10.27
N ASP A 112 9.71 8.25 11.44
CA ASP A 112 10.61 7.31 12.14
C ASP A 112 10.89 6.05 11.30
N THR A 113 9.86 5.53 10.61
CA THR A 113 9.98 4.34 9.76
C THR A 113 10.85 4.60 8.55
N TYR A 114 10.65 5.73 7.88
CA TYR A 114 11.39 6.09 6.68
C TYR A 114 12.83 6.48 7.00
N ALA A 115 13.08 7.15 8.13
CA ALA A 115 14.43 7.38 8.62
C ALA A 115 15.15 6.06 8.93
N SER A 116 14.49 5.12 9.61
CA SER A 116 15.06 3.80 9.90
C SER A 116 15.33 2.99 8.63
N LEU A 117 14.41 3.04 7.65
CA LEU A 117 14.60 2.41 6.35
C LEU A 117 15.77 3.03 5.59
N ARG A 118 15.87 4.36 5.54
CA ARG A 118 16.98 5.05 4.87
C ARG A 118 18.32 4.72 5.53
N ALA A 119 18.37 4.61 6.85
CA ALA A 119 19.57 4.20 7.59
C ALA A 119 19.98 2.76 7.27
N ALA A 120 19.02 1.84 7.12
CA ALA A 120 19.29 0.44 6.78
C ALA A 120 19.65 0.24 5.30
N ALA A 121 18.97 0.95 4.40
CA ALA A 121 19.14 0.83 2.95
C ALA A 121 20.39 1.55 2.45
N GLY A 122 20.73 2.69 3.05
CA GLY A 122 21.78 3.58 2.59
C GLY A 122 21.26 4.70 1.67
N PRO A 123 22.12 5.67 1.34
CA PRO A 123 21.73 6.89 0.63
C PRO A 123 21.45 6.68 -0.87
N THR A 124 21.96 5.61 -1.48
CA THR A 124 21.86 5.35 -2.93
C THR A 124 20.64 4.51 -3.31
N THR A 125 19.98 3.85 -2.35
CA THR A 125 18.81 3.03 -2.62
C THR A 125 17.60 3.91 -2.96
N GLU A 126 16.95 3.62 -4.08
CA GLU A 126 15.69 4.25 -4.46
C GLU A 126 14.52 3.57 -3.73
N VAL A 127 13.68 4.38 -3.08
CA VAL A 127 12.56 3.86 -2.28
C VAL A 127 11.25 4.35 -2.88
N PHE A 128 10.42 3.41 -3.33
CA PHE A 128 9.10 3.63 -3.89
C PHE A 128 8.04 3.29 -2.85
N VAL A 129 7.30 4.30 -2.39
CA VAL A 129 6.19 4.12 -1.45
C VAL A 129 4.87 4.11 -2.22
N LEU A 130 4.20 2.96 -2.24
CA LEU A 130 2.91 2.79 -2.91
C LEU A 130 1.77 3.30 -2.00
N GLY A 131 0.99 4.24 -2.53
CA GLY A 131 -0.26 4.68 -1.94
C GLY A 131 -1.37 3.63 -2.08
N TYR A 132 -2.45 3.82 -1.32
CA TYR A 132 -3.61 2.93 -1.37
C TYR A 132 -4.59 3.37 -2.47
N PRO A 133 -5.08 2.45 -3.33
CA PRO A 133 -6.09 2.79 -4.32
C PRO A 133 -7.42 3.13 -3.64
N GLN A 134 -8.28 3.82 -4.38
CA GLN A 134 -9.67 3.98 -3.96
C GLN A 134 -10.38 2.61 -4.03
N ILE A 135 -10.82 2.12 -2.87
CA ILE A 135 -11.48 0.82 -2.78
C ILE A 135 -12.92 0.90 -3.29
N VAL A 136 -13.53 2.09 -3.27
CA VAL A 136 -14.92 2.31 -3.68
C VAL A 136 -15.00 3.43 -4.71
N GLY A 137 -15.78 3.19 -5.77
CA GLY A 137 -16.09 4.21 -6.77
C GLY A 137 -16.91 5.36 -6.19
N ALA A 138 -16.75 6.56 -6.76
CA ALA A 138 -17.45 7.78 -6.34
C ALA A 138 -18.97 7.66 -6.44
N VAL A 139 -19.44 6.90 -7.44
CA VAL A 139 -20.85 6.57 -7.62
C VAL A 139 -21.05 5.06 -7.49
N ARG A 140 -22.28 4.66 -7.14
CA ARG A 140 -22.66 3.25 -7.18
C ARG A 140 -22.65 2.77 -8.62
N GLN A 141 -21.73 1.85 -8.92
CA GLN A 141 -21.72 1.17 -10.21
C GLN A 141 -22.78 0.06 -10.22
N GLY A 142 -23.36 -0.22 -11.39
CA GLY A 142 -24.28 -1.35 -11.57
C GLY A 142 -23.56 -2.68 -11.29
N GLY A 143 -24.17 -3.59 -10.53
CA GLY A 143 -23.54 -4.86 -10.18
C GLY A 143 -23.84 -5.43 -8.78
N GLY A 144 -25.02 -5.23 -8.21
CA GLY A 144 -25.44 -5.98 -7.01
C GLY A 144 -24.70 -5.64 -5.71
N CYS A 145 -24.12 -4.46 -5.60
CA CYS A 145 -23.46 -3.99 -4.37
C CYS A 145 -24.44 -3.19 -3.52
N SER A 146 -25.11 -3.90 -2.61
CA SER A 146 -26.11 -3.36 -1.67
C SER A 146 -25.52 -2.97 -0.32
N TYR A 147 -24.28 -3.36 -0.05
CA TYR A 147 -23.64 -3.25 1.26
C TYR A 147 -22.88 -1.92 1.49
N LEU A 148 -22.86 -1.04 0.49
CA LEU A 148 -22.35 0.34 0.60
C LEU A 148 -23.35 1.30 -0.04
N THR A 149 -23.91 2.19 0.76
CA THR A 149 -24.81 3.26 0.32
C THR A 149 -24.04 4.39 -0.35
N GLY A 150 -24.78 5.34 -0.94
CA GLY A 150 -24.19 6.59 -1.42
C GLY A 150 -23.58 7.46 -0.32
N GLN A 151 -23.94 7.25 0.95
CA GLN A 151 -23.43 8.03 2.08
C GLN A 151 -22.10 7.49 2.62
N GLU A 152 -21.88 6.17 2.64
CA GLU A 152 -20.59 5.63 3.14
C GLU A 152 -19.44 5.84 2.14
N ARG A 153 -19.73 5.86 0.83
CA ARG A 153 -18.69 5.95 -0.22
C ARG A 153 -17.82 7.20 -0.09
N PRO A 154 -18.37 8.43 0.02
CA PRO A 154 -17.55 9.61 0.24
C PRO A 154 -16.68 9.52 1.49
N ILE A 155 -17.19 8.94 2.58
CA ILE A 155 -16.45 8.80 3.84
C ILE A 155 -15.23 7.90 3.66
N ILE A 156 -15.41 6.72 3.06
CA ILE A 156 -14.29 5.80 2.79
C ILE A 156 -13.26 6.46 1.88
N ARG A 157 -13.72 7.14 0.83
CA ARG A 157 -12.83 7.79 -0.15
C ARG A 157 -12.03 8.91 0.47
N ASP A 158 -12.64 9.69 1.36
CA ASP A 158 -11.99 10.76 2.11
C ASP A 158 -10.92 10.22 3.06
N VAL A 159 -11.22 9.16 3.81
CA VAL A 159 -10.23 8.49 4.66
C VAL A 159 -9.02 7.98 3.86
N VAL A 160 -9.25 7.35 2.70
CA VAL A 160 -8.15 6.92 1.81
C VAL A 160 -7.37 8.13 1.28
N ALA A 161 -8.04 9.22 0.91
CA ALA A 161 -7.38 10.43 0.42
C ALA A 161 -6.51 11.08 1.51
N GLN A 162 -7.01 11.21 2.73
CA GLN A 162 -6.24 11.76 3.85
C GLN A 162 -5.05 10.86 4.22
N LEU A 163 -5.24 9.54 4.25
CA LEU A 163 -4.16 8.58 4.47
C LEU A 163 -3.05 8.74 3.41
N ASN A 164 -3.42 8.74 2.13
CA ASN A 164 -2.48 8.91 1.03
C ASN A 164 -1.79 10.27 1.06
N GLY A 165 -2.49 11.34 1.46
CA GLY A 165 -1.89 12.66 1.63
C GLY A 165 -0.76 12.66 2.67
N VAL A 166 -0.99 12.05 3.83
CA VAL A 166 0.03 11.91 4.89
C VAL A 166 1.19 11.03 4.42
N ILE A 167 0.91 9.92 3.72
CA ILE A 167 1.95 9.05 3.17
C ILE A 167 2.80 9.79 2.15
N SER A 168 2.18 10.48 1.20
CA SER A 168 2.86 11.25 0.16
C SER A 168 3.77 12.33 0.76
N GLN A 169 3.27 13.07 1.76
CA GLN A 169 4.06 14.10 2.45
C GLN A 169 5.27 13.51 3.18
N ALA A 170 5.06 12.41 3.92
CA ALA A 170 6.15 11.74 4.62
C ALA A 170 7.18 11.16 3.65
N SER A 171 6.74 10.59 2.52
CA SER A 171 7.64 10.06 1.49
C SER A 171 8.49 11.17 0.89
N ALA A 172 7.89 12.30 0.52
CA ALA A 172 8.62 13.46 0.00
C ALA A 172 9.65 13.98 1.02
N ALA A 173 9.26 14.09 2.31
CA ALA A 173 10.17 14.54 3.37
C ALA A 173 11.37 13.59 3.59
N ALA A 174 11.21 12.29 3.30
CA ALA A 174 12.28 11.30 3.39
C ALA A 174 13.12 11.17 2.09
N GLY A 175 12.79 11.94 1.04
CA GLY A 175 13.41 11.79 -0.28
C GLY A 175 13.05 10.46 -0.96
N PHE A 176 11.85 9.94 -0.70
CA PHE A 176 11.31 8.74 -1.33
C PHE A 176 10.31 9.10 -2.43
N THR A 177 10.18 8.23 -3.43
CA THR A 177 9.21 8.39 -4.52
C THR A 177 7.85 7.83 -4.09
N TYR A 178 6.82 8.67 -4.02
CA TYR A 178 5.45 8.23 -3.77
C TYR A 178 4.75 7.83 -5.09
N LEU A 179 4.16 6.64 -5.12
CA LEU A 179 3.39 6.14 -6.25
C LEU A 179 1.89 6.24 -5.93
N ASP A 180 1.23 7.22 -6.53
CA ASP A 180 -0.20 7.48 -6.29
C ASP A 180 -1.09 6.49 -7.05
N ALA A 181 -1.69 5.55 -6.32
CA ALA A 181 -2.66 4.60 -6.86
C ALA A 181 -4.02 5.23 -7.20
N THR A 182 -4.23 6.53 -6.92
CA THR A 182 -5.48 7.26 -7.13
C THR A 182 -5.41 8.33 -8.22
N THR A 183 -4.21 8.59 -8.77
CA THR A 183 -3.99 9.61 -9.80
C THR A 183 -4.66 9.27 -11.13
N ALA A 184 -4.85 10.28 -11.97
CA ALA A 184 -5.36 10.09 -13.33
C ALA A 184 -4.43 9.15 -14.13
N GLY A 185 -5.02 8.16 -14.81
CA GLY A 185 -4.25 7.13 -15.52
C GLY A 185 -3.70 6.00 -14.63
N SER A 186 -4.03 6.01 -13.32
CA SER A 186 -3.82 4.85 -12.44
C SER A 186 -4.56 3.63 -12.99
N PRO A 187 -3.92 2.44 -12.99
CA PRO A 187 -4.55 1.22 -13.46
C PRO A 187 -5.69 0.73 -12.55
N PHE A 188 -5.86 1.33 -11.36
CA PHE A 188 -6.95 0.99 -10.44
C PHE A 188 -8.28 1.71 -10.76
N LEU A 189 -8.26 2.79 -11.54
CA LEU A 189 -9.47 3.57 -11.83
C LEU A 189 -10.48 2.73 -12.64
N GLY A 190 -11.74 2.70 -12.17
CA GLY A 190 -12.80 1.91 -12.81
C GLY A 190 -12.81 0.43 -12.42
N HIS A 191 -11.89 0.01 -11.55
CA HIS A 191 -11.78 -1.36 -11.05
C HIS A 191 -12.01 -1.45 -9.53
N GLU A 192 -12.70 -0.46 -8.95
CA GLU A 192 -13.05 -0.44 -7.53
C GLU A 192 -13.94 -1.63 -7.15
N LEU A 193 -14.18 -1.82 -5.85
CA LEU A 193 -15.21 -2.77 -5.40
C LEU A 193 -16.52 -2.52 -6.14
N CYS A 194 -17.22 -3.62 -6.41
CA CYS A 194 -18.55 -3.62 -7.01
C CYS A 194 -18.59 -3.27 -8.50
N THR A 195 -17.44 -3.27 -9.18
CA THR A 195 -17.34 -3.24 -10.63
C THR A 195 -17.26 -4.66 -11.19
N ARG A 196 -17.69 -4.88 -12.44
CA ARG A 196 -17.66 -6.21 -13.09
C ARG A 196 -16.24 -6.79 -13.21
N GLY A 197 -15.23 -5.94 -13.26
CA GLY A 197 -13.81 -6.31 -13.34
C GLY A 197 -13.03 -5.87 -12.10
N SER A 198 -13.63 -5.96 -10.91
CA SER A 198 -13.03 -5.44 -9.69
C SER A 198 -11.63 -6.00 -9.45
N TYR A 199 -10.72 -5.12 -9.03
CA TYR A 199 -9.35 -5.44 -8.64
C TYR A 199 -9.24 -5.81 -7.18
N PHE A 200 -10.37 -5.90 -6.46
CA PHE A 200 -10.40 -6.21 -5.05
C PHE A 200 -11.13 -7.53 -4.80
N THR A 201 -10.77 -8.19 -3.72
CA THR A 201 -11.49 -9.32 -3.16
C THR A 201 -12.83 -8.86 -2.58
N ASN A 202 -13.85 -9.70 -2.73
CA ASN A 202 -15.19 -9.42 -2.21
C ASN A 202 -15.21 -9.50 -0.66
N ILE A 203 -16.23 -8.93 -0.03
CA ILE A 203 -16.38 -8.90 1.43
C ILE A 203 -16.44 -10.29 2.07
N SER A 204 -16.98 -11.28 1.37
CA SER A 204 -17.04 -12.66 1.88
C SER A 204 -15.72 -13.43 1.76
N SER A 205 -14.66 -12.79 1.26
CA SER A 205 -13.33 -13.40 1.15
C SER A 205 -12.64 -13.49 2.51
N ALA A 206 -11.66 -14.41 2.64
CA ALA A 206 -10.78 -14.48 3.80
C ALA A 206 -9.99 -13.17 4.04
N PHE A 207 -9.75 -12.40 2.98
CA PHE A 207 -9.07 -11.11 3.03
C PHE A 207 -9.91 -10.08 2.28
N PRO A 208 -10.98 -9.54 2.87
CA PRO A 208 -11.88 -8.63 2.17
C PRO A 208 -11.17 -7.32 1.81
N PHE A 209 -11.57 -6.70 0.70
CA PHE A 209 -11.08 -5.37 0.26
C PHE A 209 -9.60 -5.33 -0.16
N HIS A 210 -8.94 -6.48 -0.27
CA HIS A 210 -7.54 -6.58 -0.67
C HIS A 210 -7.45 -6.67 -2.20
N PRO A 211 -6.44 -6.05 -2.83
CA PRO A 211 -6.19 -6.29 -4.24
C PRO A 211 -6.05 -7.79 -4.56
N ASN A 212 -6.87 -8.27 -5.50
CA ASN A 212 -6.78 -9.60 -6.09
C ASN A 212 -5.66 -9.66 -7.13
N LEU A 213 -5.51 -10.78 -7.84
CA LEU A 213 -4.43 -10.95 -8.83
C LEU A 213 -4.34 -9.79 -9.85
N ASN A 214 -5.48 -9.28 -10.34
CA ASN A 214 -5.49 -8.16 -11.28
C ASN A 214 -5.07 -6.85 -10.59
N GLY A 215 -5.53 -6.62 -9.36
CA GLY A 215 -5.08 -5.48 -8.56
C GLY A 215 -3.59 -5.52 -8.22
N GLN A 216 -3.02 -6.72 -8.04
CA GLN A 216 -1.56 -6.86 -7.89
C GLN A 216 -0.84 -6.54 -9.20
N GLY A 217 -1.38 -6.96 -10.34
CA GLY A 217 -0.89 -6.54 -11.66
C GLY A 217 -0.93 -5.02 -11.85
N ALA A 218 -1.95 -4.35 -11.31
CA ALA A 218 -2.07 -2.89 -11.34
C ALA A 218 -0.99 -2.19 -10.52
N TYR A 219 -0.66 -2.70 -9.32
CA TYR A 219 0.49 -2.20 -8.56
C TYR A 219 1.83 -2.47 -9.26
N GLN A 220 1.99 -3.67 -9.84
CA GLN A 220 3.18 -4.00 -10.61
C GLN A 220 3.37 -3.03 -11.79
N ASP A 221 2.30 -2.67 -12.49
CA ASP A 221 2.33 -1.72 -13.59
C ASP A 221 2.69 -0.30 -13.10
N LEU A 222 2.13 0.16 -11.98
CA LEU A 222 2.54 1.44 -11.35
C LEU A 222 4.04 1.47 -11.03
N LEU A 223 4.54 0.41 -10.38
CA LEU A 223 5.96 0.30 -10.03
C LEU A 223 6.84 0.22 -11.30
N THR A 224 6.45 -0.59 -12.29
CA THR A 224 7.18 -0.73 -13.55
C THR A 224 7.30 0.59 -14.29
N ARG A 225 6.21 1.38 -14.35
CA ARG A 225 6.24 2.72 -14.95
C ARG A 225 7.19 3.65 -14.20
N ALA A 226 7.18 3.63 -12.87
CA ALA A 226 8.09 4.43 -12.06
C ALA A 226 9.56 4.04 -12.26
N LEU A 227 9.84 2.73 -12.33
CA LEU A 227 11.17 2.19 -12.57
C LEU A 227 11.73 2.57 -13.94
N ARG A 228 10.90 2.57 -15.00
CA ARG A 228 11.29 3.10 -16.32
C ARG A 228 11.65 4.58 -16.26
N LEU A 229 10.84 5.39 -15.58
CA LEU A 229 11.09 6.83 -15.43
C LEU A 229 12.37 7.12 -14.64
N ALA A 230 12.69 6.27 -13.66
CA ALA A 230 13.92 6.35 -12.88
C ALA A 230 15.15 5.75 -13.60
N GLY A 231 14.99 5.21 -14.82
CA GLY A 231 16.09 4.66 -15.62
C GLY A 231 16.52 3.24 -15.23
N PHE A 232 15.76 2.54 -14.38
CA PHE A 232 16.05 1.15 -13.99
C PHE A 232 15.64 0.12 -15.04
N LEU A 233 14.79 0.50 -15.99
CA LEU A 233 14.24 -0.36 -17.02
C LEU A 233 14.26 0.34 -18.36
N ALA A 234 14.50 -0.40 -19.44
CA ALA A 234 14.37 0.12 -20.79
C ALA A 234 12.92 0.60 -21.08
N GLY A 235 12.82 1.68 -21.84
CA GLY A 235 11.58 2.31 -22.29
C GLY A 235 10.83 1.51 -23.33
#